data_AF-A0A0L8L400-F1
#
_entry.id   AF-A0A0L8L400-F1
#
_cell.length_a   1.000
_cell.length_b   1.000
_cell.length_c   1.000
_cell.angle_alpha   90.00
_cell.angle_beta   90.00
_cell.angle_gamma   90.00
#
_symmetry.space_group_name_H-M   'P 1'
#
loop_
_entity.id
_entity.type
_entity.pdbx_description
1 polymer ?
#
loop_
_entity_poly.entity_id
_entity_poly.type
_entity_poly.pdbx_seq_one_letter_code
_entity_poly.pdbx_strand_id
1 'polypeptide(L)'
;MTETSSGGPRRVEIEYCTQCRWLPRAAWLAQELLTTFENELTELSLVPGKGGVFVVRVNGEVVWDRREQGFPEPTAVKQAVRDRVAPGKSLGHSDQPAS
;
A
#
# COMPACT_ATOMS: atom_id res chain seq x y z
N MET A 1 0.03 20.39 -21.50
CA MET A 1 -0.03 19.96 -20.09
C MET A 1 -1.29 19.12 -19.95
N THR A 2 -1.17 17.80 -20.11
CA THR A 2 -2.33 16.90 -20.10
C THR A 2 -2.61 16.43 -18.68
N GLU A 3 -3.64 17.00 -18.07
CA GLU A 3 -4.27 16.48 -16.86
C GLU A 3 -4.73 15.04 -17.11
N THR A 4 -4.12 14.08 -16.41
CA THR A 4 -4.58 12.69 -16.40
C THR A 4 -5.51 12.52 -15.21
N SER A 5 -6.71 13.05 -15.34
CA SER A 5 -7.81 12.80 -14.40
C SER A 5 -8.55 11.53 -14.81
N SER A 6 -8.10 10.38 -14.31
CA SER A 6 -8.92 9.16 -14.20
C SER A 6 -9.36 9.03 -12.75
N GLY A 7 -10.35 9.86 -12.40
CA GLY A 7 -10.82 10.14 -11.04
C GLY A 7 -11.84 9.14 -10.52
N GLY A 8 -11.36 7.99 -10.06
CA GLY A 8 -11.98 7.30 -8.93
C GLY A 8 -11.16 7.58 -7.66
N PRO A 9 -11.74 7.48 -6.45
CA PRO A 9 -10.94 7.52 -5.23
C PRO A 9 -9.85 6.44 -5.33
N ARG A 10 -8.62 6.79 -4.96
CA ARG A 10 -7.48 5.87 -4.88
C ARG A 10 -7.22 5.66 -3.40
N ARG A 11 -8.11 4.87 -2.81
CA ARG A 11 -8.17 4.58 -1.38
C ARG A 11 -7.29 3.37 -1.08
N VAL A 12 -6.38 3.53 -0.12
CA VAL A 12 -5.61 2.43 0.44
C VAL A 12 -6.17 2.05 1.80
N GLU A 13 -6.30 0.75 2.05
CA GLU A 13 -6.64 0.22 3.37
C GLU A 13 -5.55 -0.75 3.83
N ILE A 14 -5.08 -0.59 5.07
CA ILE A 14 -4.17 -1.54 5.72
C ILE A 14 -4.92 -2.16 6.89
N GLU A 15 -5.40 -3.38 6.72
CA GLU A 15 -6.03 -4.17 7.78
C GLU A 15 -4.97 -4.89 8.60
N TYR A 16 -4.91 -4.66 9.91
CA TYR A 16 -3.84 -5.17 10.76
C TYR A 16 -4.34 -5.80 12.05
N CYS A 17 -3.69 -6.89 12.47
CA CYS A 17 -3.98 -7.56 13.74
C CYS A 17 -3.59 -6.69 14.95
N THR A 18 -4.59 -6.24 15.70
CA THR A 18 -4.39 -5.45 16.93
C THR A 18 -3.76 -6.26 18.06
N GLN A 19 -4.18 -7.52 18.22
CA GLN A 19 -3.66 -8.45 19.24
C GLN A 19 -2.19 -8.81 19.02
N CYS A 20 -1.73 -8.71 17.77
CA CYS A 20 -0.38 -9.06 17.36
C CYS A 20 0.61 -7.88 17.48
N ARG A 21 0.14 -6.72 17.97
CA ARG A 21 0.93 -5.49 18.11
C ARG A 21 1.53 -4.97 16.79
N TRP A 22 0.83 -5.16 15.66
CA TRP A 22 1.33 -4.75 14.34
C TRP A 22 0.98 -3.32 13.92
N LEU A 23 0.32 -2.53 14.79
CA LEU A 23 0.05 -1.11 14.53
C LEU A 23 1.31 -0.34 14.10
N PRO A 24 2.48 -0.46 14.77
CA PRO A 24 3.68 0.29 14.34
C PRO A 24 4.12 -0.05 12.92
N ARG A 25 4.04 -1.34 12.53
CA ARG A 25 4.37 -1.79 11.17
C ARG A 25 3.37 -1.24 10.16
N ALA A 26 2.07 -1.27 10.47
CA ALA A 26 1.03 -0.73 9.61
C ALA A 26 1.17 0.79 9.44
N ALA A 27 1.47 1.52 10.52
CA ALA A 27 1.67 2.96 10.50
C ALA A 27 2.95 3.38 9.75
N TRP A 28 4.02 2.60 9.85
CA TRP A 28 5.23 2.84 9.05
C TRP A 28 4.99 2.60 7.56
N LEU A 29 4.33 1.49 7.19
CA LEU A 29 3.96 1.25 5.80
C LEU A 29 3.03 2.33 5.25
N ALA A 30 2.10 2.83 6.07
CA ALA A 30 1.26 3.96 5.70
C ALA A 30 2.08 5.22 5.38
N GLN A 31 3.09 5.53 6.20
CA GLN A 31 4.00 6.66 5.93
C GLN A 31 4.79 6.48 4.64
N GLU A 32 5.32 5.27 4.39
CA GLU A 32 6.01 4.96 3.13
C GLU A 32 5.11 5.19 1.91
N LEU A 33 3.86 4.73 1.96
CA LEU A 33 2.90 4.87 0.86
C LEU A 33 2.46 6.32 0.66
N LEU A 34 2.13 7.03 1.74
CA LEU A 34 1.72 8.44 1.65
C LEU A 34 2.85 9.35 1.16
N THR A 35 4.10 9.05 1.55
CA THR A 35 5.27 9.81 1.06
C THR A 35 5.56 9.51 -0.41
N THR A 36 5.35 8.27 -0.86
CA THR A 36 5.63 7.86 -2.26
C THR A 36 4.54 8.34 -3.22
N PHE A 37 3.28 8.32 -2.78
CA PHE A 37 2.10 8.55 -3.61
C PHE A 37 1.29 9.78 -3.18
N GLU A 38 1.97 10.82 -2.69
CA GLU A 38 1.38 12.04 -2.14
C GLU A 38 0.31 12.70 -3.04
N ASN A 39 0.52 12.66 -4.35
CA ASN A 39 -0.37 13.29 -5.34
C ASN A 39 -1.35 12.30 -5.97
N GLU A 40 -1.17 11.01 -5.70
CA GLU A 40 -1.96 9.95 -6.32
C GLU A 40 -2.98 9.33 -5.36
N LEU A 41 -2.70 9.23 -4.06
CA LEU A 41 -3.65 8.68 -3.09
C LEU A 41 -4.61 9.75 -2.58
N THR A 42 -5.89 9.44 -2.56
CA THR A 42 -6.90 10.33 -1.97
C THR A 42 -7.00 10.15 -0.47
N GLU A 43 -6.82 8.91 0.01
CA GLU A 43 -6.83 8.59 1.43
C GLU A 43 -6.13 7.26 1.69
N LEU A 44 -5.67 7.09 2.94
CA LEU A 44 -5.20 5.83 3.47
C LEU A 44 -5.87 5.61 4.83
N SER A 45 -6.39 4.40 5.05
CA SER A 45 -7.01 4.02 6.32
C SER A 45 -6.30 2.84 6.97
N LEU A 46 -6.10 2.92 8.30
CA LEU A 46 -5.63 1.83 9.13
C LEU A 46 -6.84 1.14 9.74
N VAL A 47 -7.08 -0.12 9.39
CA VAL A 47 -8.28 -0.87 9.78
C VAL A 47 -7.91 -1.90 10.86
N PRO A 48 -8.43 -1.78 12.10
CA PRO A 48 -8.21 -2.76 13.15
C PRO A 48 -8.83 -4.12 12.80
N GLY A 49 -8.01 -5.17 12.83
CA GLY A 49 -8.42 -6.56 12.62
C GLY A 49 -7.94 -7.50 13.73
N LYS A 50 -8.22 -8.80 13.55
CA LYS A 50 -7.90 -9.90 14.48
C LYS A 50 -7.34 -11.11 13.72
N GLY A 51 -6.87 -12.14 14.44
CA GLY A 51 -6.51 -13.43 13.82
C GLY A 51 -5.29 -13.37 12.89
N GLY A 52 -4.28 -12.57 13.25
CA GLY A 52 -3.04 -12.48 12.48
C GLY A 52 -3.21 -11.89 11.07
N VAL A 53 -4.26 -11.10 10.83
CA VAL A 53 -4.47 -10.39 9.57
C VAL A 53 -3.42 -9.30 9.35
N PHE A 54 -2.88 -9.24 8.14
CA PHE A 54 -2.14 -8.10 7.62
C PHE A 54 -2.38 -8.05 6.12
N VAL A 55 -3.32 -7.21 5.68
CA VAL A 55 -3.79 -7.14 4.29
C VAL A 55 -3.76 -5.69 3.82
N VAL A 56 -3.23 -5.46 2.63
CA VAL A 56 -3.25 -4.15 1.96
C VAL A 56 -4.25 -4.24 0.82
N ARG A 57 -5.17 -3.28 0.76
CA ARG A 57 -6.15 -3.14 -0.32
C ARG A 57 -6.01 -1.80 -1.02
N VAL A 58 -6.21 -1.80 -2.33
CA VAL A 58 -6.39 -0.60 -3.15
C VAL A 58 -7.79 -0.65 -3.73
N ASN A 59 -8.62 0.34 -3.43
CA ASN A 59 -10.00 0.41 -3.90
C ASN A 59 -10.84 -0.85 -3.61
N GLY A 60 -10.59 -1.47 -2.45
CA GLY A 60 -11.25 -2.71 -2.03
C GLY A 60 -10.62 -4.00 -2.56
N GLU A 61 -9.70 -3.91 -3.52
CA GLU A 61 -9.00 -5.07 -4.07
C GLU A 61 -7.72 -5.38 -3.27
N VAL A 62 -7.51 -6.65 -2.92
CA VAL A 62 -6.30 -7.08 -2.22
C VAL A 62 -5.10 -6.95 -3.17
N VAL A 63 -4.08 -6.23 -2.72
CA VAL A 63 -2.76 -6.12 -3.39
C VAL A 63 -1.67 -6.84 -2.61
N TRP A 64 -1.87 -7.04 -1.30
CA TRP A 64 -0.96 -7.79 -0.45
C TRP A 64 -1.72 -8.54 0.62
N ASP A 65 -1.43 -9.83 0.80
CA ASP A 65 -1.88 -10.63 1.95
C ASP A 65 -0.70 -11.33 2.59
N ARG A 66 -0.48 -11.08 3.88
CA ARG A 66 0.59 -11.73 4.64
C ARG A 66 0.50 -13.24 4.64
N ARG A 67 -0.69 -13.82 4.62
CA ARG A 67 -0.87 -15.28 4.63
C ARG A 67 -0.35 -15.93 3.35
N GLU A 68 -0.34 -15.20 2.25
CA GLU A 68 0.13 -15.67 0.95
C GLU A 68 1.58 -15.26 0.67
N GLN A 69 1.95 -14.03 1.04
CA GLN A 69 3.19 -13.38 0.59
C GLN A 69 4.17 -13.07 1.73
N GLY A 70 3.82 -13.39 2.98
CA GLY A 70 4.59 -13.01 4.15
C GLY A 70 4.45 -11.52 4.51
N PHE A 71 5.24 -11.04 5.47
CA PHE A 71 5.15 -9.62 5.82
C PHE A 71 5.62 -8.74 4.66
N PRO A 72 4.96 -7.60 4.45
CA PRO A 72 5.30 -6.72 3.35
C PRO A 72 6.67 -6.09 3.54
N GLU A 73 7.53 -6.28 2.55
CA GLU A 73 8.66 -5.41 2.31
C GLU A 73 8.17 -4.14 1.59
N PRO A 74 8.59 -2.93 2.01
CA PRO A 74 8.04 -1.68 1.48
C PRO A 74 8.16 -1.57 -0.04
N THR A 75 9.28 -2.03 -0.61
CA THR A 75 9.52 -1.98 -2.05
C THR A 75 8.46 -2.76 -2.81
N ALA A 76 8.17 -3.99 -2.39
CA ALA A 76 7.20 -4.85 -3.06
C ALA A 76 5.77 -4.30 -2.94
N VAL A 77 5.40 -3.76 -1.78
CA VAL A 77 4.07 -3.12 -1.63
C VAL A 77 3.97 -1.83 -2.42
N LYS A 78 5.02 -1.00 -2.46
CA LYS A 78 5.03 0.22 -3.27
C LYS A 78 4.84 -0.10 -4.75
N GLN A 79 5.51 -1.15 -5.27
CA GLN A 79 5.29 -1.62 -6.64
C GLN A 79 3.85 -2.09 -6.86
N ALA A 80 3.31 -2.94 -5.98
CA ALA A 80 1.94 -3.46 -6.10
C ALA A 80 0.88 -2.35 -6.04
N VAL A 81 1.08 -1.33 -5.20
CA VAL A 81 0.20 -0.15 -5.12
C VAL A 81 0.35 0.72 -6.37
N ARG A 82 1.58 1.01 -6.83
CA ARG A 82 1.83 1.76 -8.08
C ARG A 82 1.08 1.16 -9.25
N ASP A 83 1.15 -0.16 -9.42
CA ASP A 83 0.53 -0.85 -10.56
C ASP A 83 -1.00 -0.67 -10.61
N ARG A 84 -1.62 -0.26 -9.49
CA ARG A 84 -3.05 0.07 -9.40
C ARG A 84 -3.34 1.56 -9.46
N VAL A 85 -2.53 2.41 -8.81
CA VAL A 85 -2.84 3.85 -8.65
C VAL A 85 -2.10 4.77 -9.62
N ALA A 86 -0.94 4.34 -10.11
CA ALA A 86 -0.06 5.13 -10.96
C ALA A 86 0.87 4.24 -11.83
N PRO A 87 0.34 3.43 -12.78
CA PRO A 87 1.13 2.41 -13.48
C PRO A 87 2.36 2.93 -14.25
N GLY A 88 2.37 4.21 -14.63
CA GLY A 88 3.49 4.85 -15.34
C GLY A 88 4.50 5.58 -14.44
N LYS A 89 4.31 5.59 -13.11
CA LYS A 89 5.19 6.31 -12.17
C LYS A 89 6.44 5.48 -11.89
N SER A 90 7.62 6.03 -12.15
CA SER A 90 8.87 5.41 -11.68
C SER A 90 9.00 5.55 -10.16
N LEU A 91 9.41 4.47 -9.49
CA LEU A 91 9.72 4.46 -8.07
C LEU A 91 11.24 4.52 -7.80
N GLY A 92 12.03 4.86 -8.82
CA GLY A 92 13.49 4.95 -8.72
C GLY A 92 14.11 3.62 -8.29
N HIS A 93 14.86 3.63 -7.19
CA HIS A 93 15.50 2.41 -6.64
C HIS A 93 14.51 1.30 -6.28
N SER A 94 13.22 1.63 -6.08
CA SER A 94 12.19 0.64 -5.83
C SER A 94 11.69 -0.06 -7.10
N ASP A 95 12.13 0.31 -8.30
CA ASP A 95 11.81 -0.40 -9.55
C ASP A 95 12.75 -1.59 -9.81
N GLN A 96 13.89 -1.66 -9.12
CA GLN A 96 14.85 -2.75 -9.25
C GLN A 96 14.56 -3.84 -8.21
N PRO A 97 14.61 -5.14 -8.56
CA PRO A 97 14.56 -6.21 -7.57
C PRO A 97 15.75 -6.05 -6.62
N ALA A 98 15.50 -6.18 -5.31
CA ALA A 98 16.55 -6.19 -4.31
C ALA A 98 17.60 -7.24 -4.70
N SER A 99 18.85 -6.80 -4.87
CA SER A 99 19.98 -7.68 -5.19
C SER A 99 20.37 -8.57 -4.02
#